data_AF-A0A0V0GCU5-F1
#
_entry.id   AF-A0A0V0GCU5-F1
#
_cell.length_a   1.000
_cell.length_b   1.000
_cell.length_c   1.000
_cell.angle_alpha   90.00
_cell.angle_beta   90.00
_cell.angle_gamma   90.00
#
_symmetry.space_group_name_H-M   'P 1'
#
loop_
_entity.id
_entity.type
_entity.pdbx_description
1 polymer ?
#
loop_
_entity_poly.entity_id
_entity_poly.type
_entity_poly.pdbx_seq_one_letter_code
_entity_poly.pdbx_strand_id
1 'polypeptide(L)'
;VTTEVDLALKNEILNHISLNNEAHFKNQQLGDPDLTKEEKWEIAETLLNKSLSLFLAKFGQYLLEQHFVFFSNSDDYDVNFYVAELKQKFRKPISQSQIRNRRLEALRRLVEEGDYFSDFEMKRRNPLMYEELVGQYLTDEERIQQECNNCGDRKTFAGFFFDLVERNLADTKLKSEIEKESSGLKEAGSDDSLSSQGSRTFQWGEGISQNTKRQRVLKNSRPEEVSANEKLMLLNEFRSQVFSNFLVGKDAEFDYSTVDNNADYDDLTMIESDQQDKYFDSESPKTLSQDSDSND
;
A
#
# COMPACT_ATOMS: atom_id res chain seq x y z
N VAL A 1 -29.28 34.65 14.95
CA VAL A 1 -27.94 34.44 14.36
C VAL A 1 -27.53 32.97 14.44
N THR A 2 -27.62 32.31 15.60
CA THR A 2 -27.34 30.86 15.73
C THR A 2 -28.21 29.98 14.82
N THR A 3 -29.51 30.27 14.74
CA THR A 3 -30.47 29.48 13.95
C THR A 3 -30.24 29.50 12.43
N GLU A 4 -29.71 30.60 11.88
CA GLU A 4 -29.45 30.70 10.42
C GLU A 4 -28.19 29.92 10.02
N VAL A 5 -27.19 29.92 10.88
CA VAL A 5 -25.94 29.15 10.68
C VAL A 5 -26.22 27.65 10.79
N ASP A 6 -27.05 27.24 11.77
CA ASP A 6 -27.45 25.85 11.95
C ASP A 6 -28.29 25.33 10.76
N LEU A 7 -29.14 26.19 10.17
CA LEU A 7 -29.91 25.87 8.96
C LEU A 7 -29.00 25.71 7.72
N ALA A 8 -27.99 26.58 7.58
CA ALA A 8 -27.02 26.47 6.50
C ALA A 8 -26.20 25.17 6.59
N LEU A 9 -25.69 24.84 7.79
CA LEU A 9 -24.96 23.61 8.06
C LEU A 9 -25.84 22.37 7.86
N LYS A 10 -27.10 22.41 8.29
CA LYS A 10 -28.07 21.34 8.04
C LYS A 10 -28.22 21.06 6.54
N ASN A 11 -28.38 22.11 5.72
CA ASN A 11 -28.52 21.96 4.27
C ASN A 11 -27.23 21.44 3.62
N GLU A 12 -26.06 21.87 4.10
CA GLU A 12 -24.76 21.37 3.66
C GLU A 12 -24.60 19.86 3.94
N ILE A 13 -24.93 19.43 5.15
CA ILE A 13 -24.90 18.02 5.57
C ILE A 13 -25.78 17.16 4.65
N LEU A 14 -27.03 17.59 4.43
CA LEU A 14 -27.98 16.84 3.62
C LEU A 14 -27.59 16.80 2.14
N ASN A 15 -27.08 17.92 1.61
CA ASN A 15 -26.54 17.96 0.25
C ASN A 15 -25.34 17.02 0.10
N HIS A 16 -24.39 17.04 1.03
CA HIS A 16 -23.22 16.17 1.01
C HIS A 16 -23.61 14.69 1.03
N ILE A 17 -24.50 14.29 1.93
CA ILE A 17 -24.98 12.91 2.01
C ILE A 17 -25.73 12.51 0.75
N SER A 18 -26.58 13.39 0.18
CA SER A 18 -27.34 13.09 -1.04
C SER A 18 -26.47 12.85 -2.28
N LEU A 19 -25.26 13.44 -2.31
CA LEU A 19 -24.28 13.27 -3.39
C LEU A 19 -23.47 11.97 -3.24
N ASN A 20 -23.39 11.41 -2.03
CA ASN A 20 -22.66 10.18 -1.78
C ASN A 20 -23.45 8.98 -2.32
N ASN A 21 -22.82 8.23 -3.22
CA ASN A 21 -23.44 7.07 -3.87
C ASN A 21 -23.37 5.79 -3.02
N GLU A 22 -22.47 5.74 -2.04
CA GLU A 22 -22.31 4.60 -1.14
C GLU A 22 -23.33 4.57 0.01
N ALA A 23 -23.98 5.69 0.29
CA ALA A 23 -24.90 5.79 1.42
C ALA A 23 -26.22 5.07 1.12
N HIS A 24 -26.59 4.11 1.98
CA HIS A 24 -27.86 3.38 1.86
C HIS A 24 -29.03 4.12 2.52
N PHE A 25 -29.91 4.72 1.70
CA PHE A 25 -31.07 5.47 2.19
C PHE A 25 -32.28 4.58 2.47
N LYS A 26 -32.50 3.55 1.66
CA LYS A 26 -33.58 2.55 1.80
C LYS A 26 -33.04 1.16 1.44
N ASN A 27 -33.67 0.11 1.96
CA ASN A 27 -33.45 -1.25 1.48
C ASN A 27 -34.11 -1.39 0.09
N GLN A 28 -33.35 -1.12 -0.96
CA GLN A 28 -33.75 -1.36 -2.35
C GLN A 28 -33.49 -2.83 -2.72
N GLN A 29 -34.43 -3.47 -3.39
CA GLN A 29 -34.25 -4.82 -3.94
C GLN A 29 -33.58 -4.75 -5.32
N LEU A 30 -33.02 -5.87 -5.76
CA LEU A 30 -32.40 -6.00 -7.09
C LEU A 30 -33.46 -5.72 -8.18
N GLY A 31 -33.40 -4.55 -8.81
CA GLY A 31 -34.34 -4.10 -9.85
C GLY A 31 -35.19 -2.87 -9.50
N ASP A 32 -35.10 -2.34 -8.28
CA ASP A 32 -35.71 -1.05 -7.93
C ASP A 32 -34.96 0.10 -8.62
N PRO A 33 -35.65 1.18 -9.06
CA PRO A 33 -35.00 2.35 -9.63
C PRO A 33 -34.10 3.04 -8.61
N ASP A 34 -32.97 3.58 -9.09
CA ASP A 34 -32.05 4.36 -8.26
C ASP A 34 -32.76 5.58 -7.68
N LEU A 35 -32.55 5.82 -6.37
CA LEU A 35 -33.11 6.96 -5.68
C LEU A 35 -32.53 8.25 -6.27
N THR A 36 -33.42 9.17 -6.64
CA THR A 36 -33.01 10.50 -7.08
C THR A 36 -32.37 11.28 -5.92
N LYS A 37 -31.54 12.28 -6.27
CA LYS A 37 -30.90 13.14 -5.26
C LYS A 37 -31.91 13.77 -4.31
N GLU A 38 -33.04 14.20 -4.83
CA GLU A 38 -34.13 14.86 -4.09
C GLU A 38 -34.78 13.90 -3.09
N GLU A 39 -35.06 12.66 -3.49
CA GLU A 39 -35.60 11.63 -2.60
C GLU A 39 -34.60 11.24 -1.50
N LYS A 40 -33.30 11.12 -1.84
CA LYS A 40 -32.24 10.88 -0.84
C LYS A 40 -32.20 11.99 0.20
N TRP A 41 -32.30 13.24 -0.26
CA TRP A 41 -32.30 14.43 0.59
C TRP A 41 -33.49 14.43 1.55
N GLU A 42 -34.70 14.15 1.07
CA GLU A 42 -35.92 14.11 1.89
C GLU A 42 -35.86 12.98 2.94
N ILE A 43 -35.35 11.80 2.57
CA ILE A 43 -35.17 10.68 3.51
C ILE A 43 -34.17 11.05 4.61
N ALA A 44 -33.05 11.67 4.25
CA ALA A 44 -32.06 12.12 5.23
C ALA A 44 -32.60 13.23 6.13
N GLU A 45 -33.35 14.18 5.58
CA GLU A 45 -33.96 15.26 6.36
C GLU A 45 -34.98 14.72 7.37
N THR A 46 -35.87 13.83 6.92
CA THR A 46 -36.88 13.25 7.79
C THR A 46 -36.25 12.44 8.93
N LEU A 47 -35.12 11.77 8.69
CA LEU A 47 -34.38 11.06 9.73
C LEU A 47 -33.69 12.03 10.70
N LEU A 48 -33.04 13.07 10.18
CA LEU A 48 -32.34 14.09 10.98
C LEU A 48 -33.31 14.83 11.91
N ASN A 49 -34.49 15.19 11.41
CA ASN A 49 -35.52 15.87 12.20
C ASN A 49 -36.17 14.94 13.24
N LYS A 50 -36.23 13.62 12.99
CA LYS A 50 -36.80 12.64 13.92
C LYS A 50 -35.85 12.35 15.09
N SER A 51 -34.57 12.12 14.80
CA SER A 51 -33.60 11.71 15.80
C SER A 51 -32.17 11.91 15.29
N LEU A 52 -31.38 12.70 16.02
CA LEU A 52 -29.98 12.95 15.68
C LEU A 52 -29.13 11.68 15.84
N SER A 53 -29.39 10.86 16.86
CA SER A 53 -28.64 9.62 17.12
C SER A 53 -28.78 8.59 16.00
N LEU A 54 -30.01 8.31 15.53
CA LEU A 54 -30.22 7.37 14.42
C LEU A 54 -29.61 7.88 13.12
N PHE A 55 -29.64 9.19 12.92
CA PHE A 55 -28.98 9.82 11.78
C PHE A 55 -27.47 9.59 11.80
N LEU A 56 -26.82 9.82 12.95
CA LEU A 56 -25.38 9.56 13.10
C LEU A 56 -25.04 8.07 12.98
N ALA A 57 -25.85 7.18 13.54
CA ALA A 57 -25.62 5.75 13.42
C ALA A 57 -25.67 5.26 11.96
N LYS A 58 -26.54 5.86 11.13
CA LYS A 58 -26.75 5.44 9.74
C LYS A 58 -25.85 6.16 8.73
N PHE A 59 -25.72 7.48 8.88
CA PHE A 59 -25.04 8.34 7.91
C PHE A 59 -23.74 8.96 8.43
N GLY A 60 -23.40 8.73 9.71
CA GLY A 60 -22.25 9.37 10.35
C GLY A 60 -20.90 9.08 9.71
N GLN A 61 -20.75 7.92 9.07
CA GLN A 61 -19.53 7.54 8.35
C GLN A 61 -19.28 8.37 7.08
N TYR A 62 -20.33 9.00 6.52
CA TYR A 62 -20.26 9.82 5.31
C TYR A 62 -20.23 11.33 5.60
N LEU A 63 -20.10 11.73 6.87
CA LEU A 63 -20.01 13.12 7.29
C LEU A 63 -18.56 13.63 7.24
N LEU A 64 -18.40 14.93 7.06
CA LEU A 64 -17.12 15.63 7.16
C LEU A 64 -16.87 16.11 8.59
N GLU A 65 -15.60 16.38 8.94
CA GLU A 65 -15.25 16.85 10.29
C GLU A 65 -15.98 18.15 10.67
N GLN A 66 -16.17 19.04 9.69
CA GLN A 66 -16.93 20.29 9.85
C GLN A 66 -18.41 20.08 10.22
N HIS A 67 -19.01 18.96 9.83
CA HIS A 67 -20.42 18.69 10.10
C HIS A 67 -20.68 18.34 11.57
N PHE A 68 -19.67 17.88 12.32
CA PHE A 68 -19.82 17.54 13.73
C PHE A 68 -20.10 18.75 14.63
N VAL A 69 -19.83 19.97 14.15
CA VAL A 69 -20.15 21.21 14.87
C VAL A 69 -21.66 21.29 15.11
N PHE A 70 -22.47 20.87 14.14
CA PHE A 70 -23.94 20.87 14.25
C PHE A 70 -24.44 19.99 15.41
N PHE A 71 -23.79 18.85 15.66
CA PHE A 71 -24.20 17.89 16.68
C PHE A 71 -23.61 18.18 18.07
N SER A 72 -22.67 19.12 18.18
CA SER A 72 -21.91 19.38 19.42
C SER A 72 -22.75 20.05 20.52
N ASN A 73 -23.88 20.66 20.16
CA ASN A 73 -24.76 21.38 21.10
C ASN A 73 -25.94 20.52 21.58
N SER A 74 -25.94 19.21 21.29
CA SER A 74 -27.03 18.31 21.67
C SER A 74 -26.86 17.81 23.11
N ASP A 75 -27.92 17.86 23.91
CA ASP A 75 -27.94 17.34 25.29
C ASP A 75 -28.03 15.81 25.36
N ASP A 76 -28.30 15.15 24.22
CA ASP A 76 -28.41 13.69 24.13
C ASP A 76 -27.05 13.00 24.28
N TYR A 77 -26.96 12.11 25.27
CA TYR A 77 -25.77 11.29 25.51
C TYR A 77 -25.35 10.48 24.28
N ASP A 78 -26.32 9.86 23.59
CA ASP A 78 -26.05 9.01 22.43
C ASP A 78 -25.45 9.80 21.27
N VAL A 79 -25.93 11.03 21.03
CA VAL A 79 -25.39 11.93 19.99
C VAL A 79 -23.93 12.25 20.29
N ASN A 80 -23.64 12.62 21.54
CA ASN A 80 -22.28 12.93 21.97
C ASN A 80 -21.35 11.71 21.90
N PHE A 81 -21.85 10.52 22.23
CA PHE A 81 -21.12 9.26 22.07
C PHE A 81 -20.77 9.00 20.61
N TYR A 82 -21.74 9.05 19.70
CA TYR A 82 -21.50 8.83 18.27
C TYR A 82 -20.58 9.89 17.67
N VAL A 83 -20.71 11.17 18.04
CA VAL A 83 -19.80 12.23 17.58
C VAL A 83 -18.37 11.97 18.05
N ALA A 84 -18.19 11.55 19.31
CA ALA A 84 -16.86 11.22 19.83
C ALA A 84 -16.27 9.99 19.13
N GLU A 85 -17.06 8.94 18.92
CA GLU A 85 -16.66 7.73 18.20
C GLU A 85 -16.26 8.04 16.75
N LEU A 86 -17.08 8.81 16.03
CA LEU A 86 -16.82 9.20 14.65
C LEU A 86 -15.58 10.09 14.57
N LYS A 87 -15.45 11.12 15.40
CA LYS A 87 -14.22 11.94 15.48
C LYS A 87 -12.99 11.09 15.76
N GLN A 88 -13.12 10.05 16.60
CA GLN A 88 -12.01 9.13 16.85
C GLN A 88 -11.68 8.28 15.62
N LYS A 89 -12.67 7.82 14.86
CA LYS A 89 -12.47 7.09 13.59
C LYS A 89 -11.82 7.97 12.52
N PHE A 90 -12.28 9.21 12.34
CA PHE A 90 -11.68 10.19 11.41
C PHE A 90 -10.25 10.58 11.79
N ARG A 91 -9.90 10.56 13.08
CA ARG A 91 -8.56 10.88 13.57
C ARG A 91 -7.62 9.68 13.62
N LYS A 92 -8.14 8.45 13.66
CA LYS A 92 -7.32 7.24 13.70
C LYS A 92 -6.68 7.09 12.32
N PRO A 93 -5.34 7.22 12.20
CA PRO A 93 -4.69 6.91 10.95
C PRO A 93 -4.97 5.45 10.61
N ILE A 94 -5.10 5.16 9.32
CA ILE A 94 -5.25 3.80 8.81
C ILE A 94 -4.07 2.99 9.36
N SER A 95 -4.38 1.82 9.92
CA SER A 95 -3.35 0.98 10.52
C SER A 95 -2.32 0.57 9.47
N GLN A 96 -1.04 0.45 9.86
CA GLN A 96 0.00 -0.05 8.97
C GLN A 96 -0.34 -1.44 8.39
N SER A 97 -1.06 -2.27 9.15
CA SER A 97 -1.56 -3.56 8.66
C SER A 97 -2.64 -3.38 7.58
N GLN A 98 -3.57 -2.43 7.75
CA GLN A 98 -4.57 -2.14 6.73
C GLN A 98 -3.94 -1.57 5.45
N ILE A 99 -2.99 -0.64 5.58
CA ILE A 99 -2.23 -0.11 4.44
C ILE A 99 -1.52 -1.24 3.70
N ARG A 100 -0.84 -2.13 4.43
CA ARG A 100 -0.13 -3.26 3.84
C ARG A 100 -1.09 -4.23 3.14
N ASN A 101 -2.25 -4.51 3.72
CA ASN A 101 -3.26 -5.38 3.13
C ASN A 101 -3.87 -4.77 1.86
N ARG A 102 -4.20 -3.47 1.88
CA ARG A 102 -4.68 -2.73 0.69
C ARG A 102 -3.64 -2.72 -0.43
N ARG A 103 -2.38 -2.44 -0.10
CA ARG A 103 -1.27 -2.50 -1.06
C ARG A 103 -1.04 -3.92 -1.58
N LEU A 104 -1.27 -4.95 -0.78
CA LEU A 104 -1.19 -6.34 -1.24
C LEU A 104 -2.26 -6.65 -2.30
N GLU A 105 -3.49 -6.21 -2.08
CA GLU A 105 -4.56 -6.32 -3.08
C GLU A 105 -4.27 -5.53 -4.34
N ALA A 106 -3.81 -4.28 -4.20
CA ALA A 106 -3.40 -3.48 -5.35
C ALA A 106 -2.27 -4.15 -6.13
N LEU A 107 -1.28 -4.74 -5.44
CA LEU A 107 -0.20 -5.49 -6.07
C LEU A 107 -0.76 -6.70 -6.85
N ARG A 108 -1.69 -7.47 -6.27
CA ARG A 108 -2.33 -8.62 -6.95
C ARG A 108 -3.01 -8.18 -8.24
N ARG A 109 -3.80 -7.11 -8.21
CA ARG A 109 -4.49 -6.56 -9.39
C ARG A 109 -3.50 -6.05 -10.46
N LEU A 110 -2.48 -5.29 -10.07
CA LEU A 110 -1.47 -4.76 -10.99
C LEU A 110 -0.62 -5.87 -11.64
N VAL A 111 -0.39 -6.98 -10.93
CA VAL A 111 0.29 -8.15 -11.49
C VAL A 111 -0.61 -8.88 -12.50
N GLU A 112 -1.92 -8.94 -12.25
CA GLU A 112 -2.90 -9.52 -13.18
C GLU A 112 -3.06 -8.67 -14.45
N GLU A 113 -3.09 -7.33 -14.32
CA GLU A 113 -3.09 -6.40 -15.45
C GLU A 113 -1.81 -6.51 -16.29
N GLY A 114 -0.66 -6.75 -15.65
CA GLY A 114 0.60 -7.09 -16.31
C GLY A 114 1.42 -5.90 -16.84
N ASP A 115 0.88 -4.68 -16.80
CA ASP A 115 1.56 -3.48 -17.30
C ASP A 115 2.63 -3.00 -16.29
N TYR A 116 2.21 -2.63 -15.08
CA TYR A 116 3.06 -1.97 -14.08
C TYR A 116 4.20 -2.84 -13.54
N PHE A 117 3.95 -4.14 -13.39
CA PHE A 117 4.93 -5.12 -12.93
C PHE A 117 5.51 -5.97 -14.06
N SER A 118 5.49 -5.46 -15.31
CA SER A 118 6.25 -6.06 -16.39
C SER A 118 7.76 -5.99 -16.11
N ASP A 119 8.52 -6.96 -16.61
CA ASP A 119 9.98 -7.00 -16.40
C ASP A 119 10.67 -5.74 -16.95
N PHE A 120 10.11 -5.13 -17.99
CA PHE A 120 10.60 -3.86 -18.55
C PHE A 120 10.39 -2.69 -17.57
N GLU A 121 9.16 -2.51 -17.08
CA GLU A 121 8.81 -1.45 -16.13
C GLU A 121 9.60 -1.57 -14.83
N MET A 122 9.68 -2.78 -14.27
CA MET A 122 10.44 -3.01 -13.04
C MET A 122 11.93 -2.67 -13.20
N LYS A 123 12.53 -3.04 -14.35
CA LYS A 123 13.92 -2.70 -14.69
C LYS A 123 14.12 -1.20 -14.87
N ARG A 124 13.19 -0.51 -15.55
CA ARG A 124 13.27 0.94 -15.74
C ARG A 124 13.24 1.69 -14.42
N ARG A 125 12.35 1.27 -13.52
CA ARG A 125 12.15 1.92 -12.21
C ARG A 125 13.32 1.65 -11.27
N ASN A 126 13.87 0.43 -11.28
CA ASN A 126 14.95 0.01 -10.39
C ASN A 126 16.18 -0.51 -11.17
N PRO A 127 16.88 0.35 -11.92
CA PRO A 127 17.96 -0.09 -12.82
C PRO A 127 19.17 -0.63 -12.07
N LEU A 128 19.56 -0.03 -10.93
CA LEU A 128 20.69 -0.52 -10.11
C LEU A 128 20.43 -1.92 -9.57
N MET A 129 19.27 -2.11 -8.94
CA MET A 129 18.90 -3.39 -8.35
C MET A 129 18.80 -4.51 -9.40
N TYR A 130 18.30 -4.18 -10.60
CA TYR A 130 18.31 -5.11 -11.72
C TYR A 130 19.73 -5.46 -12.15
N GLU A 131 20.63 -4.48 -12.28
CA GLU A 131 22.01 -4.73 -12.67
C GLU A 131 22.74 -5.62 -11.65
N GLU A 132 22.51 -5.40 -10.35
CA GLU A 132 23.11 -6.18 -9.27
C GLU A 132 22.65 -7.64 -9.22
N LEU A 133 21.35 -7.89 -9.36
CA LEU A 133 20.79 -9.23 -9.23
C LEU A 133 20.79 -10.00 -10.54
N VAL A 134 20.59 -9.33 -11.67
CA VAL A 134 20.31 -9.97 -12.97
C VAL A 134 21.32 -9.56 -14.03
N GLY A 135 21.53 -8.26 -14.21
CA GLY A 135 22.28 -7.68 -15.33
C GLY A 135 23.72 -8.18 -15.46
N GLN A 136 24.41 -8.39 -14.33
CA GLN A 136 25.78 -8.90 -14.27
C GLN A 136 25.94 -10.35 -14.78
N TYR A 137 24.86 -11.13 -14.75
CA TYR A 137 24.86 -12.56 -15.08
C TYR A 137 24.35 -12.86 -16.49
N LEU A 138 23.91 -11.82 -17.22
CA LEU A 138 23.46 -11.92 -18.60
C LEU A 138 24.64 -11.79 -19.57
N THR A 139 24.67 -12.66 -20.58
CA THR A 139 25.59 -12.49 -21.72
C THR A 139 25.16 -11.31 -22.58
N ASP A 140 26.06 -10.79 -23.41
CA ASP A 140 25.71 -9.69 -24.32
C ASP A 140 24.65 -10.12 -25.34
N GLU A 141 24.68 -11.38 -25.76
CA GLU A 141 23.69 -11.98 -26.64
C GLU A 141 22.31 -12.05 -25.97
N GLU A 142 22.25 -12.51 -24.71
CA GLU A 142 21.00 -12.55 -23.93
C GLU A 142 20.46 -11.14 -23.66
N ARG A 143 21.33 -10.16 -23.40
CA ARG A 143 20.94 -8.76 -23.19
C ARG A 143 20.30 -8.17 -24.46
N ILE A 144 20.93 -8.39 -25.62
CA ILE A 144 20.39 -7.95 -26.92
C ILE A 144 19.06 -8.65 -27.23
N GLN A 145 18.92 -9.94 -26.88
CA GLN A 145 17.66 -10.67 -27.07
C GLN A 145 16.53 -10.11 -26.20
N GLN A 146 16.78 -9.83 -24.92
CA GLN A 146 15.78 -9.21 -24.04
C GLN A 146 15.36 -7.82 -24.55
N GLU A 147 16.33 -7.02 -25.00
CA GLU A 147 16.07 -5.71 -25.61
C GLU A 147 15.30 -5.81 -26.93
N CYS A 148 15.44 -6.91 -27.66
CA CYS A 148 14.66 -7.16 -28.87
C CYS A 148 13.24 -7.64 -28.57
N ASN A 149 13.04 -8.38 -27.48
CA ASN A 149 11.74 -8.93 -27.09
C ASN A 149 10.84 -7.85 -26.46
N ASN A 150 11.40 -6.91 -25.68
CA ASN A 150 10.66 -5.80 -25.05
C ASN A 150 10.39 -4.61 -25.98
N CYS A 151 10.53 -4.83 -27.29
CA CYS A 151 10.26 -3.87 -28.34
C CYS A 151 8.75 -3.56 -28.44
N GLY A 152 8.26 -2.67 -27.58
CA GLY A 152 7.00 -1.96 -27.82
C GLY A 152 7.12 -1.11 -29.09
N ASP A 153 6.33 -1.45 -30.11
CA ASP A 153 6.09 -0.70 -31.35
C ASP A 153 7.32 0.00 -32.01
N ARG A 154 8.51 -0.63 -32.06
CA ARG A 154 9.67 -0.15 -32.86
C ARG A 154 9.43 -0.22 -34.39
N LYS A 155 8.18 -0.25 -34.84
CA LYS A 155 7.80 -0.13 -36.24
C LYS A 155 7.99 1.29 -36.76
N THR A 156 8.02 2.28 -35.86
CA THR A 156 8.13 3.70 -36.21
C THR A 156 9.46 4.29 -35.72
N PHE A 157 10.05 5.19 -36.52
CA PHE A 157 11.27 5.93 -36.16
C PHE A 157 11.16 6.66 -34.81
N ALA A 158 9.98 7.21 -34.51
CA ALA A 158 9.70 7.83 -33.21
C ALA A 158 9.82 6.85 -32.05
N GLY A 159 9.34 5.61 -32.20
CA GLY A 159 9.47 4.56 -31.17
C GLY A 159 10.93 4.20 -30.89
N PHE A 160 11.76 4.11 -31.93
CA PHE A 160 13.20 3.90 -31.76
C PHE A 160 13.87 5.07 -31.02
N PHE A 161 13.47 6.30 -31.34
CA PHE A 161 14.00 7.49 -30.66
C PHE A 161 13.59 7.53 -29.19
N PHE A 162 12.33 7.24 -28.85
CA PHE A 162 11.86 7.19 -27.48
C PHE A 162 12.56 6.09 -26.66
N ASP A 163 12.72 4.88 -27.21
CA ASP A 163 13.48 3.79 -26.57
C ASP A 163 14.94 4.20 -26.30
N LEU A 164 15.59 4.86 -27.26
CA LEU A 164 16.95 5.37 -27.07
C LEU A 164 17.04 6.42 -25.96
N VAL A 165 16.08 7.34 -25.89
CA VAL A 165 16.03 8.36 -24.83
C VAL A 165 15.79 7.69 -23.47
N GLU A 166 14.82 6.78 -23.38
CA GLU A 166 14.48 6.05 -22.15
C GLU A 166 15.67 5.23 -21.63
N ARG A 167 16.41 4.55 -22.52
CA ARG A 167 17.66 3.85 -22.17
C ARG A 167 18.73 4.80 -21.63
N ASN A 168 18.96 5.93 -22.30
CA ASN A 168 19.93 6.90 -21.83
C ASN A 168 19.55 7.44 -20.44
N LEU A 169 18.25 7.67 -20.18
CA LEU A 169 17.78 8.06 -18.86
C LEU A 169 18.03 6.97 -17.81
N ALA A 170 17.72 5.71 -18.12
CA ALA A 170 18.00 4.58 -17.22
C ALA A 170 19.51 4.42 -16.93
N ASP A 171 20.36 4.54 -17.94
CA ASP A 171 21.81 4.45 -17.81
C ASP A 171 22.39 5.61 -16.98
N THR A 172 21.87 6.83 -17.16
CA THR A 172 22.30 7.98 -16.34
C THR A 172 21.85 7.82 -14.89
N LYS A 173 20.63 7.34 -14.64
CA LYS A 173 20.12 7.01 -13.30
C LYS A 173 21.03 5.97 -12.63
N LEU A 174 21.29 4.86 -13.31
CA LEU A 174 22.20 3.80 -12.85
C LEU A 174 23.58 4.35 -12.46
N LYS A 175 24.23 5.10 -13.35
CA LYS A 175 25.54 5.71 -13.08
C LYS A 175 25.51 6.62 -11.84
N SER A 176 24.47 7.45 -11.73
CA SER A 176 24.33 8.36 -10.58
C SER A 176 24.12 7.62 -9.26
N GLU A 177 23.41 6.49 -9.26
CA GLU A 177 23.18 5.67 -8.07
C GLU A 177 24.47 4.94 -7.65
N ILE A 178 25.20 4.36 -8.60
CA ILE A 178 26.52 3.75 -8.36
C ILE A 178 27.50 4.77 -7.77
N GLU A 179 27.53 5.99 -8.32
CA GLU A 179 28.39 7.06 -7.80
C GLU A 179 28.05 7.40 -6.35
N LYS A 180 26.76 7.56 -6.02
CA LYS A 180 26.29 7.82 -4.64
C LYS A 180 26.70 6.72 -3.66
N GLU A 181 26.55 5.45 -4.05
CA GLU A 181 26.98 4.33 -3.22
C GLU A 181 28.50 4.31 -3.03
N SER A 182 29.26 4.54 -4.10
CA SER A 182 30.72 4.58 -4.07
C SER A 182 31.25 5.74 -3.22
N SER A 183 30.56 6.88 -3.19
CA SER A 183 30.92 8.03 -2.34
C SER A 183 30.55 7.79 -0.88
N GLY A 184 29.40 7.17 -0.58
CA GLY A 184 29.00 6.83 0.78
C GLY A 184 29.96 5.84 1.46
N LEU A 185 30.60 4.96 0.68
CA LEU A 185 31.65 4.06 1.14
C LEU A 185 32.98 4.77 1.45
N LYS A 186 33.30 5.90 0.81
CA LYS A 186 34.54 6.66 1.06
C LYS A 186 34.47 7.50 2.32
N GLU A 187 33.28 7.96 2.72
CA GLU A 187 33.09 8.73 3.96
C GLU A 187 32.96 7.84 5.21
N ALA A 188 32.49 6.60 5.07
CA ALA A 188 32.36 5.64 6.19
C ALA A 188 33.70 5.02 6.64
N GLY A 189 34.82 5.34 5.97
CA GLY A 189 36.15 4.78 6.25
C GLY A 189 37.04 5.61 7.19
N SER A 190 36.54 6.67 7.83
CA SER A 190 37.38 7.64 8.56
C SER A 190 36.89 8.08 9.95
N ASP A 191 36.10 7.28 10.67
CA ASP A 191 35.90 7.50 12.12
C ASP A 191 35.56 6.20 12.85
N ASP A 192 36.58 5.58 13.45
CA ASP A 192 36.41 4.53 14.48
C ASP A 192 36.19 5.23 15.83
N SER A 193 34.93 5.34 16.25
CA SER A 193 34.55 5.61 17.63
C SER A 193 33.16 5.06 17.96
N LEU A 194 33.17 4.04 18.82
CA LEU A 194 32.04 3.34 19.44
C LEU A 194 30.93 4.25 20.01
N SER A 195 29.64 3.93 19.78
CA SER A 195 28.73 3.46 20.85
C SER A 195 27.25 3.30 20.41
N SER A 196 26.59 2.32 21.06
CA SER A 196 25.19 2.33 21.51
C SER A 196 24.07 1.75 20.63
N GLN A 197 23.66 0.54 21.03
CA GLN A 197 22.28 0.04 21.19
C GLN A 197 21.18 0.67 20.31
N GLY A 198 20.90 0.00 19.20
CA GLY A 198 19.62 0.06 18.50
C GLY A 198 19.26 -1.34 18.03
N SER A 199 18.08 -1.83 18.45
CA SER A 199 17.54 -3.14 18.10
C SER A 199 17.58 -3.36 16.59
N ARG A 200 18.53 -4.18 16.09
CA ARG A 200 18.51 -4.67 14.72
C ARG A 200 17.55 -5.84 14.67
N THR A 201 16.45 -5.67 13.96
CA THR A 201 15.58 -6.77 13.55
C THR A 201 16.41 -7.70 12.68
N PHE A 202 16.86 -8.83 13.26
CA PHE A 202 17.57 -9.86 12.51
C PHE A 202 16.60 -10.52 11.53
N GLN A 203 16.69 -10.15 10.26
CA GLN A 203 15.98 -10.81 9.18
C GLN A 203 16.76 -12.10 8.83
N TRP A 204 16.13 -13.25 9.01
CA TRP A 204 16.70 -14.55 8.63
C TRP A 204 17.21 -14.51 7.17
N GLY A 205 18.49 -14.83 6.96
CA GLY A 205 19.17 -14.79 5.65
C GLY A 205 20.38 -13.85 5.56
N GLU A 206 20.64 -13.03 6.57
CA GLU A 206 21.79 -12.09 6.64
C GLU A 206 23.12 -12.79 6.99
N GLY A 207 23.45 -13.88 6.30
CA GLY A 207 24.62 -14.74 6.53
C GLY A 207 25.70 -14.68 5.45
N ILE A 208 25.57 -13.81 4.45
CA ILE A 208 26.58 -13.61 3.40
C ILE A 208 26.84 -12.10 3.30
N SER A 209 28.06 -11.72 3.69
CA SER A 209 28.64 -10.38 3.60
C SER A 209 28.07 -9.55 2.45
N GLN A 210 27.26 -8.53 2.77
CA GLN A 210 26.84 -7.54 1.77
C GLN A 210 28.04 -6.81 1.14
N ASN A 211 29.23 -6.90 1.74
CA ASN A 211 30.46 -6.29 1.24
C ASN A 211 31.03 -6.99 -0.02
N THR A 212 30.83 -8.30 -0.20
CA THR A 212 31.36 -9.02 -1.37
C THR A 212 30.44 -8.97 -2.59
N LYS A 213 29.13 -8.79 -2.41
CA LYS A 213 28.19 -8.51 -3.51
C LYS A 213 28.37 -7.09 -4.06
N ARG A 214 28.57 -6.09 -3.17
CA ARG A 214 28.70 -4.67 -3.51
C ARG A 214 30.00 -4.27 -4.23
N GLN A 215 31.06 -5.09 -4.14
CA GLN A 215 32.34 -4.82 -4.85
C GLN A 215 32.31 -5.13 -6.36
N ARG A 216 31.21 -5.67 -6.91
CA ARG A 216 31.17 -6.20 -8.29
C ARG A 216 30.66 -5.21 -9.36
N VAL A 217 30.51 -3.93 -9.04
CA VAL A 217 30.22 -2.87 -10.03
C VAL A 217 31.50 -2.41 -10.78
N LEU A 218 32.44 -3.32 -11.03
CA LEU A 218 33.66 -3.08 -11.79
C LEU A 218 33.66 -3.98 -13.03
N LYS A 219 33.93 -3.36 -14.19
CA LYS A 219 33.77 -3.86 -15.57
C LYS A 219 34.40 -5.21 -15.92
N ASN A 220 35.13 -5.88 -15.03
CA ASN A 220 36.00 -7.03 -15.34
C ASN A 220 35.77 -8.28 -14.47
N SER A 221 34.64 -8.41 -13.79
CA SER A 221 34.31 -9.64 -13.07
C SER A 221 32.99 -10.22 -13.59
N ARG A 222 32.99 -10.69 -14.84
CA ARG A 222 31.96 -11.65 -15.27
C ARG A 222 32.17 -12.93 -14.44
N PRO A 223 31.23 -13.30 -13.57
CA PRO A 223 31.30 -14.60 -12.92
C PRO A 223 31.16 -15.70 -13.99
N GLU A 224 31.66 -16.89 -13.64
CA GLU A 224 31.47 -18.14 -14.40
C GLU A 224 30.02 -18.28 -14.88
N GLU A 225 29.82 -18.87 -16.06
CA GLU A 225 28.49 -19.06 -16.67
C GLU A 225 27.48 -19.59 -15.66
N VAL A 226 26.63 -18.69 -15.16
CA VAL A 226 25.60 -19.02 -14.19
C VAL A 226 24.55 -19.91 -14.86
N SER A 227 24.18 -21.01 -14.19
CA SER A 227 23.19 -21.94 -14.71
C SER A 227 21.85 -21.25 -14.94
N ALA A 228 21.08 -21.70 -15.95
CA ALA A 228 19.75 -21.16 -16.23
C ALA A 228 18.83 -21.16 -15.00
N ASN A 229 18.93 -22.17 -14.13
CA ASN A 229 18.17 -22.24 -12.89
C ASN A 229 18.55 -21.14 -11.90
N GLU A 230 19.84 -20.83 -11.79
CA GLU A 230 20.32 -19.78 -10.89
C GLU A 230 19.94 -18.39 -11.44
N LYS A 231 19.99 -18.18 -12.76
CA LYS A 231 19.44 -16.96 -13.40
C LYS A 231 17.95 -16.77 -13.07
N LEU A 232 17.16 -17.85 -13.10
CA LEU A 232 15.74 -17.80 -12.71
C LEU A 232 15.55 -17.47 -11.23
N MET A 233 16.38 -18.01 -10.35
CA MET A 233 16.34 -17.67 -8.91
C MET A 233 16.64 -16.19 -8.69
N LEU A 234 17.66 -15.66 -9.35
CA LEU A 234 18.04 -14.24 -9.27
C LEU A 234 16.94 -13.30 -9.80
N LEU A 235 16.28 -13.69 -10.91
CA LEU A 235 15.11 -12.97 -11.42
C LEU A 235 13.95 -12.97 -10.43
N ASN A 236 13.69 -14.10 -9.77
CA ASN A 236 12.65 -14.18 -8.74
C ASN A 236 13.02 -13.38 -7.49
N GLU A 237 14.30 -13.31 -7.11
CA GLU A 237 14.79 -12.45 -6.02
C GLU A 237 14.56 -10.98 -6.37
N PHE A 238 14.89 -10.57 -7.59
CA PHE A 238 14.62 -9.23 -8.10
C PHE A 238 13.12 -8.88 -8.00
N ARG A 239 12.24 -9.73 -8.55
CA ARG A 239 10.78 -9.52 -8.47
C ARG A 239 10.28 -9.43 -7.04
N SER A 240 10.74 -10.32 -6.17
CA SER A 240 10.33 -10.36 -4.75
C SER A 240 10.72 -9.08 -4.01
N GLN A 241 11.92 -8.57 -4.25
CA GLN A 241 12.38 -7.31 -3.67
C GLN A 241 11.60 -6.11 -4.23
N VAL A 242 11.30 -6.06 -5.53
CA VAL A 242 10.44 -5.00 -6.11
C VAL A 242 9.05 -5.01 -5.47
N PHE A 243 8.43 -6.19 -5.33
CA PHE A 243 7.16 -6.36 -4.65
C PHE A 243 7.23 -5.91 -3.17
N SER A 244 8.32 -6.25 -2.48
CA SER A 244 8.52 -5.81 -1.09
C SER A 244 8.63 -4.28 -0.98
N ASN A 245 9.34 -3.64 -1.92
CA ASN A 245 9.50 -2.19 -1.96
C ASN A 245 8.15 -1.51 -2.21
N PHE A 246 7.35 -2.10 -3.09
CA PHE A 246 5.98 -1.64 -3.34
C PHE A 246 5.12 -1.70 -2.06
N LEU A 247 5.09 -2.84 -1.37
CA LEU A 247 4.30 -3.00 -0.15
C LEU A 247 4.74 -2.03 0.97
N VAL A 248 6.04 -1.79 1.11
CA VAL A 248 6.59 -0.87 2.12
C VAL A 248 6.35 0.59 1.76
N GLY A 249 6.11 0.93 0.49
CA GLY A 249 5.88 2.32 0.07
C GLY A 249 7.14 3.03 -0.44
N LYS A 250 8.13 2.28 -0.92
CA LYS A 250 9.42 2.83 -1.40
C LYS A 250 9.43 3.12 -2.91
N ASP A 251 8.36 2.81 -3.61
CA ASP A 251 8.24 3.00 -5.05
C ASP A 251 7.84 4.43 -5.38
N ALA A 252 8.83 5.28 -5.69
CA ALA A 252 8.62 6.71 -5.87
C ALA A 252 7.76 7.09 -7.08
N GLU A 253 7.62 6.18 -8.06
CA GLU A 253 6.82 6.41 -9.27
C GLU A 253 5.34 6.05 -9.08
N PHE A 254 4.98 5.35 -7.98
CA PHE A 254 3.61 4.98 -7.68
C PHE A 254 2.91 6.01 -6.79
N ASP A 255 1.69 6.40 -7.15
CA ASP A 255 0.85 7.23 -6.29
C ASP A 255 0.05 6.38 -5.29
N TYR A 256 0.65 6.14 -4.12
CA TYR A 256 0.05 5.37 -3.04
C TYR A 256 -1.24 5.98 -2.48
N SER A 257 -1.51 7.26 -2.70
CA SER A 257 -2.73 7.89 -2.19
C SER A 257 -4.01 7.27 -2.78
N THR A 258 -3.89 6.72 -4.00
CA THR A 258 -4.97 6.03 -4.71
C THR A 258 -5.38 4.69 -4.09
N VAL A 259 -4.46 4.04 -3.37
CA VAL A 259 -4.65 2.71 -2.76
C VAL A 259 -4.83 2.83 -1.26
N ASP A 260 -3.97 3.59 -0.58
CA ASP A 260 -3.92 3.62 0.88
C ASP A 260 -5.23 4.09 1.50
N ASN A 261 -5.92 5.04 0.86
CA ASN A 261 -7.20 5.60 1.33
C ASN A 261 -8.44 4.94 0.72
N ASN A 262 -8.28 3.95 -0.15
CA ASN A 262 -9.40 3.33 -0.86
C ASN A 262 -9.82 2.02 -0.19
N ALA A 263 -11.09 1.95 0.22
CA ALA A 263 -11.69 0.78 0.85
C ALA A 263 -11.97 -0.37 -0.14
N ASP A 264 -11.98 -0.12 -1.44
CA ASP A 264 -12.17 -1.16 -2.47
C ASP A 264 -11.04 -2.19 -2.50
N TYR A 265 -9.91 -1.88 -1.87
CA TYR A 265 -8.76 -2.78 -1.70
C TYR A 265 -8.76 -3.49 -0.34
N ASP A 266 -9.80 -3.33 0.48
CA ASP A 266 -9.95 -4.09 1.71
C ASP A 266 -10.39 -5.53 1.38
N ASP A 267 -9.44 -6.48 1.38
CA ASP A 267 -9.74 -7.90 1.28
C ASP A 267 -10.37 -8.40 2.59
N LEU A 268 -11.69 -8.56 2.56
CA LEU A 268 -12.47 -9.06 3.69
C LEU A 268 -11.99 -10.42 4.20
N THR A 269 -11.46 -11.28 3.31
CA THR A 269 -10.97 -12.62 3.69
C THR A 269 -9.68 -12.53 4.48
N MET A 270 -8.75 -11.67 4.06
CA MET A 270 -7.52 -11.38 4.80
C MET A 270 -7.82 -10.71 6.14
N ILE A 271 -8.79 -9.80 6.18
CA ILE A 271 -9.21 -9.15 7.43
C ILE A 271 -9.76 -10.18 8.42
N GLU A 272 -10.57 -11.13 7.95
CA GLU A 272 -11.10 -12.20 8.79
C GLU A 272 -9.97 -13.08 9.33
N SER A 273 -9.02 -13.49 8.49
CA SER A 273 -7.86 -14.27 8.92
C SER A 273 -7.03 -13.52 9.96
N ASP A 274 -6.70 -12.25 9.72
CA ASP A 274 -5.94 -11.41 10.66
C ASP A 274 -6.66 -11.25 12.01
N GLN A 275 -7.99 -11.22 12.01
CA GLN A 275 -8.80 -11.19 13.24
C GLN A 275 -8.78 -12.53 13.97
N GLN A 276 -8.88 -13.64 13.23
CA GLN A 276 -8.78 -14.99 13.78
C GLN A 276 -7.40 -15.23 14.39
N ASP A 277 -6.32 -14.88 13.70
CA ASP A 277 -4.95 -15.03 14.21
C ASP A 277 -4.74 -14.24 15.51
N LYS A 278 -5.22 -13.00 15.58
CA LYS A 278 -5.19 -12.21 16.83
C LYS A 278 -5.99 -12.87 17.97
N TYR A 279 -7.10 -13.52 17.65
CA TYR A 279 -7.88 -14.27 18.63
C TYR A 279 -7.06 -15.46 19.15
N PHE A 280 -6.45 -16.26 18.26
CA PHE A 280 -5.63 -17.41 18.63
C PHE A 280 -4.37 -17.02 19.43
N ASP A 281 -3.66 -15.96 19.05
CA ASP A 281 -2.48 -15.48 19.77
C ASP A 281 -2.80 -14.95 21.17
N SER A 282 -4.03 -14.47 21.37
CA SER A 282 -4.50 -14.00 22.69
C SER A 282 -4.91 -15.13 23.63
N GLU A 283 -5.15 -16.35 23.11
CA GLU A 283 -5.43 -17.52 23.93
C GLU A 283 -4.13 -18.16 24.44
N SER A 284 -3.91 -18.08 25.74
CA SER A 284 -2.81 -18.84 26.38
C SER A 284 -3.05 -20.35 26.24
N PRO A 285 -2.04 -21.15 25.87
CA PRO A 285 -2.18 -22.59 25.79
C PRO A 285 -2.63 -23.15 27.14
N LYS A 286 -3.82 -23.76 27.20
CA LYS A 286 -4.27 -24.48 28.39
C LYS A 286 -3.50 -25.80 28.48
N THR A 287 -2.49 -25.84 29.36
CA THR A 287 -1.89 -27.11 29.78
C THR A 287 -2.94 -27.87 30.58
N LEU A 288 -3.41 -29.00 30.06
CA LEU A 288 -4.17 -29.96 30.85
C LEU A 288 -3.23 -30.50 31.92
N SER A 289 -3.24 -29.89 33.11
CA SER A 289 -2.73 -30.54 34.31
C SER A 289 -3.60 -31.77 34.53
N GLN A 290 -3.03 -32.95 34.23
CA GLN A 290 -3.55 -34.20 34.76
C GLN A 290 -3.48 -34.09 36.28
N ASP A 291 -4.59 -33.71 36.89
CA ASP A 291 -4.79 -33.91 38.31
C ASP A 291 -4.67 -35.42 38.53
N SER A 292 -3.53 -35.81 39.12
CA SER A 292 -3.35 -37.15 39.65
C SER A 292 -4.36 -37.32 40.77
N ASP A 293 -5.49 -37.96 40.45
CA ASP A 293 -6.46 -38.47 41.41
C ASP A 293 -5.71 -39.28 42.47
N SER A 294 -5.50 -38.64 43.62
CA SER A 294 -5.14 -39.31 44.86
C SER A 294 -6.44 -39.92 45.38
N ASN A 295 -6.73 -41.14 44.93
CA ASN A 295 -7.75 -41.98 45.57
C ASN A 295 -7.19 -42.44 46.93
N ASP A 296 -7.75 -41.87 47.99
CA ASP A 296 -7.80 -42.45 49.34
C ASP A 296 -8.91 -43.51 49.41
#